data_AF-A0AA42T764-F1
#
_entry.id   AF-A0AA42T764-F1
#
_cell.length_a   1.000
_cell.length_b   1.000
_cell.length_c   1.000
_cell.angle_alpha   90.00
_cell.angle_beta   90.00
_cell.angle_gamma   90.00
#
_symmetry.space_group_name_H-M   'P 1'
#
loop_
_entity.id
_entity.type
_entity.pdbx_description
1 polymer ?
#
loop_
_entity_poly.entity_id
_entity_poly.type
_entity_poly.pdbx_seq_one_letter_code
_entity_poly.pdbx_strand_id
1 'polypeptide(L)'
;MTDDQFIELLGGVTCVARLLGITAASVSGWKAIPMDRKIRLAVIAEDKGLCTRKELFPDTYQDIWIELRSNHKSILLMLSSNKHVQKDSQ
;
A
#
# COMPACT_ATOMS: atom_id res chain seq x y z
N MET A 1 10.68 6.41 5.92
CA MET A 1 10.13 7.75 5.72
C MET A 1 9.56 8.25 7.05
N THR A 2 9.82 9.50 7.44
CA THR A 2 9.19 10.10 8.63
C THR A 2 7.80 10.63 8.31
N ASP A 3 6.99 10.91 9.34
CA ASP A 3 5.64 11.45 9.15
C ASP A 3 5.64 12.83 8.48
N ASP A 4 6.58 13.71 8.84
CA ASP A 4 6.71 15.03 8.21
C ASP A 4 7.08 14.90 6.73
N GLN A 5 8.03 14.02 6.40
CA GLN A 5 8.38 13.73 5.00
C GLN A 5 7.18 13.20 4.22
N PHE A 6 6.34 12.38 4.87
CA PHE A 6 5.15 11.83 4.23
C PHE A 6 4.08 12.90 3.99
N ILE A 7 3.87 13.81 4.95
CA ILE A 7 2.96 14.95 4.78
C ILE A 7 3.44 15.84 3.63
N GLU A 8 4.73 16.17 3.56
CA GLU A 8 5.30 16.98 2.47
C GLU A 8 5.16 16.27 1.11
N LEU A 9 5.44 14.97 1.05
CA LEU A 9 5.26 14.15 -0.17
C LEU A 9 3.82 14.19 -0.69
N LEU A 10 2.83 14.27 0.21
CA LEU A 10 1.41 14.38 -0.12
C LEU A 10 0.98 15.79 -0.56
N GLY A 11 1.88 16.78 -0.53
CA GLY A 11 1.61 18.17 -0.86
C GLY A 11 1.31 19.05 0.37
N GLY A 12 1.77 18.63 1.55
CA GLY A 12 1.70 19.39 2.79
C GLY A 12 0.36 19.29 3.53
N VAL A 13 0.30 19.97 4.68
CA VAL A 13 -0.81 19.95 5.66
C VAL A 13 -2.17 20.18 5.00
N THR A 14 -2.30 21.18 4.14
CA THR A 14 -3.57 21.54 3.49
C THR A 14 -4.06 20.45 2.54
N CYS A 15 -3.14 19.79 1.82
CA CYS A 15 -3.50 18.69 0.93
C CYS A 15 -3.96 17.47 1.74
N VAL A 16 -3.22 17.11 2.79
CA VAL A 16 -3.57 16.02 3.70
C VAL A 16 -4.94 16.23 4.35
N ALA A 17 -5.22 17.44 4.83
CA ALA A 17 -6.52 17.80 5.42
C ALA A 17 -7.68 17.58 4.42
N ARG A 18 -7.50 18.00 3.17
CA ARG A 18 -8.48 17.79 2.09
C ARG A 18 -8.67 16.32 1.74
N LEU A 19 -7.60 15.53 1.66
CA LEU A 19 -7.67 14.09 1.38
C LEU A 19 -8.45 13.33 2.45
N LEU A 20 -8.38 13.79 3.70
CA LEU A 20 -9.03 13.15 4.84
C LEU A 20 -10.40 13.74 5.20
N GLY A 21 -10.78 14.88 4.63
CA GLY A 21 -12.02 15.59 4.95
C GLY A 21 -12.02 16.20 6.36
N ILE A 22 -10.87 16.72 6.82
CA ILE A 22 -10.69 17.33 8.14
C ILE A 22 -10.10 18.75 8.01
N THR A 23 -9.96 19.47 9.12
CA THR A 23 -9.36 20.81 9.12
C THR A 23 -7.82 20.75 9.06
N ALA A 24 -7.20 21.75 8.43
CA ALA A 24 -5.74 21.88 8.42
C ALA A 24 -5.16 21.99 9.84
N ALA A 25 -5.86 22.68 10.74
CA ALA A 25 -5.48 22.79 12.16
C ALA A 25 -5.39 21.43 12.87
N SER A 26 -6.25 20.47 12.49
CA SER A 26 -6.17 19.11 13.02
C SER A 26 -4.87 18.43 12.59
N VAL A 27 -4.45 18.59 11.34
CA VAL A 27 -3.24 17.96 10.79
C VAL A 27 -1.99 18.62 11.39
N SER A 28 -1.93 19.95 11.46
CA SER A 28 -0.78 20.66 12.03
C SER A 28 -0.58 20.41 13.53
N GLY A 29 -1.62 19.94 14.24
CA GLY A 29 -1.55 19.60 15.66
C GLY A 29 -1.03 18.19 15.94
N TRP A 30 -0.78 17.37 14.92
CA TRP A 30 -0.29 16.00 15.10
C TRP A 30 1.18 15.99 15.52
N LYS A 31 1.48 15.25 16.61
CA LYS A 31 2.87 14.90 16.95
C LYS A 31 3.42 13.76 16.09
N ALA A 32 2.51 12.88 15.66
CA ALA A 32 2.70 11.80 14.71
C ALA A 32 1.34 11.58 14.02
N ILE A 33 1.34 11.12 12.78
CA ILE A 33 0.10 10.83 12.05
C ILE A 33 -0.63 9.71 12.80
N PRO A 34 -1.91 9.90 13.19
CA PRO A 34 -2.69 8.82 13.78
C PRO A 34 -2.73 7.59 12.88
N MET A 35 -2.60 6.39 13.46
CA MET A 35 -2.41 5.14 12.71
C MET A 35 -3.49 4.90 11.65
N ASP A 36 -4.76 5.08 12.01
CA ASP A 36 -5.92 4.97 11.11
C ASP A 36 -5.82 5.91 9.90
N ARG A 37 -5.33 7.14 10.14
CA ARG A 37 -5.12 8.15 9.10
C ARG A 37 -3.95 7.76 8.21
N LYS A 38 -2.85 7.27 8.79
CA LYS A 38 -1.66 6.84 8.04
C LYS A 38 -1.98 5.66 7.12
N ILE A 39 -2.76 4.68 7.59
CA ILE A 39 -3.24 3.55 6.77
C ILE A 39 -4.04 4.06 5.57
N ARG A 40 -4.98 4.98 5.78
CA ARG A 40 -5.78 5.55 4.69
C ARG A 40 -4.93 6.35 3.69
N LEU A 41 -4.02 7.19 4.19
CA LEU A 41 -3.12 7.99 3.35
C LEU A 41 -2.16 7.12 2.54
N ALA A 42 -1.70 6.00 3.08
CA ALA A 42 -0.79 5.09 2.38
C ALA A 42 -1.41 4.52 1.10
N VAL A 43 -2.68 4.11 1.14
CA VAL A 43 -3.40 3.65 -0.07
C VAL A 43 -3.49 4.78 -1.11
N ILE A 44 -3.82 5.99 -0.68
CA ILE A 44 -3.93 7.16 -1.55
C ILE A 44 -2.57 7.53 -2.17
N ALA A 45 -1.49 7.45 -1.38
CA ALA A 45 -0.15 7.75 -1.85
C ALA A 45 0.33 6.73 -2.89
N GLU A 46 0.02 5.45 -2.68
CA GLU A 46 0.35 4.37 -3.63
C GLU A 46 -0.44 4.48 -4.93
N ASP A 47 -1.74 4.77 -4.86
CA ASP A 47 -2.58 5.07 -6.04
C ASP A 47 -2.04 6.25 -6.86
N LYS A 48 -1.44 7.24 -6.18
CA LYS A 48 -0.77 8.39 -6.81
C LYS A 48 0.65 8.11 -7.30
N GLY A 49 1.20 6.91 -7.05
CA GLY A 49 2.57 6.56 -7.40
C GLY A 49 3.64 7.29 -6.59
N LEU A 50 3.31 7.83 -5.41
CA LEU A 50 4.23 8.61 -4.57
C LEU A 50 5.13 7.72 -3.71
N CYS A 51 4.56 6.68 -3.12
CA CYS A 51 5.26 5.65 -2.36
C CYS A 51 4.35 4.43 -2.21
N THR A 52 4.92 3.31 -1.84
CA THR A 52 4.19 2.07 -1.59
C THR A 52 3.76 1.95 -0.13
N ARG A 53 2.70 1.18 0.11
CA ARG A 53 2.27 0.78 1.46
C ARG A 53 3.38 0.07 2.22
N LYS A 54 4.24 -0.69 1.53
CA LYS A 54 5.41 -1.37 2.11
C LYS A 54 6.48 -0.40 2.59
N GLU A 55 6.72 0.71 1.89
CA GLU A 55 7.68 1.73 2.34
C GLU A 55 7.23 2.45 3.61
N LEU A 56 5.90 2.57 3.82
CA LEU A 56 5.31 3.21 5.01
C LEU A 56 5.12 2.26 6.18
N PHE A 57 4.87 0.97 5.91
CA PHE A 57 4.60 -0.09 6.89
C PHE A 57 5.47 -1.33 6.63
N PRO A 58 6.82 -1.21 6.70
CA PRO A 58 7.73 -2.26 6.22
C PRO A 58 7.50 -3.62 6.87
N ASP A 59 7.15 -3.65 8.15
CA ASP A 59 7.02 -4.87 8.93
C ASP A 59 5.58 -5.39 9.02
N THR A 60 4.59 -4.54 8.76
CA THR A 60 3.18 -4.81 9.07
C THR A 60 2.22 -4.63 7.89
N TYR A 61 2.71 -4.22 6.71
CA TYR A 61 1.85 -3.99 5.55
C TYR A 61 1.03 -5.23 5.16
N GLN A 62 1.56 -6.44 5.32
CA GLN A 62 0.84 -7.68 5.03
C GLN A 62 -0.20 -8.07 6.08
N ASP A 63 -0.16 -7.47 7.27
CA ASP A 63 -1.18 -7.64 8.31
C ASP A 63 -2.34 -6.67 8.13
N ILE A 64 -2.04 -5.45 7.63
CA ILE A 64 -3.03 -4.43 7.32
C ILE A 64 -3.75 -4.75 6.00
N TRP A 65 -2.99 -5.18 4.98
CA TRP A 65 -3.46 -5.50 3.64
C TRP A 65 -3.15 -6.96 3.29
N ILE A 66 -4.04 -7.86 3.72
CA ILE A 66 -3.87 -9.31 3.59
C ILE A 66 -3.75 -9.78 2.13
N GLU A 67 -4.29 -9.01 1.19
CA GLU A 67 -4.20 -9.29 -0.24
C GLU A 67 -2.76 -9.19 -0.78
N LEU A 68 -1.87 -8.51 -0.06
CA LEU A 68 -0.46 -8.37 -0.39
C LEU A 68 0.42 -9.49 0.16
N ARG A 69 -0.15 -10.46 0.89
CA ARG A 69 0.57 -11.67 1.29
C ARG A 69 0.92 -12.48 0.04
N SER A 70 2.13 -13.03 -0.01
CA SER A 70 2.56 -13.93 -1.09
C SER A 70 1.63 -15.15 -1.12
N ASN A 71 0.57 -15.08 -1.91
CA ASN A 71 -0.43 -16.13 -1.96
C ASN A 71 0.17 -17.30 -2.76
N HIS A 72 0.51 -18.40 -2.08
CA HIS A 72 1.20 -19.56 -2.65
C HIS A 72 0.35 -20.36 -3.67
N LYS A 73 -0.69 -19.76 -4.27
CA LYS A 73 -1.56 -20.36 -5.28
C LYS A 73 -0.98 -20.35 -6.69
N SER A 74 0.13 -19.64 -6.93
CA SER A 74 0.70 -19.48 -8.28
C SER A 74 1.39 -20.75 -8.81
N ILE A 75 2.04 -21.55 -7.95
CA ILE A 75 2.72 -22.79 -8.40
C ILE A 75 1.72 -23.86 -8.86
N LEU A 76 0.58 -24.01 -8.21
CA LEU A 76 -0.39 -25.07 -8.57
C LEU A 76 -1.10 -24.79 -9.90
N LEU A 77 -1.33 -23.52 -10.24
CA LEU A 77 -1.87 -23.08 -11.53
C LEU A 77 -0.83 -23.21 -12.64
N MET A 78 0.43 -22.84 -12.40
CA MET A 78 1.50 -22.99 -13.41
C MET A 78 1.84 -24.45 -13.72
N LEU A 79 1.81 -25.35 -12.73
CA LEU A 79 2.09 -26.78 -12.95
C LEU A 79 0.92 -27.53 -13.64
N SER A 80 -0.29 -26.97 -13.62
CA SER A 80 -1.47 -27.59 -14.25
C SER A 80 -1.55 -27.33 -15.75
N SER A 81 -0.91 -26.26 -16.26
CA SER A 81 -0.91 -25.92 -17.69
C SER A 81 0.11 -26.71 -18.53
N ASN A 82 1.03 -27.45 -17.91
CA ASN A 82 2.10 -28.19 -18.60
C ASN A 82 1.76 -29.65 -18.96
N LYS A 83 0.50 -30.09 -18.81
CA LYS A 83 0.09 -31.50 -19.09
C LYS A 83 -0.43 -31.77 -20.51
N HIS A 84 -0.43 -30.80 -21.42
CA HIS A 84 -1.05 -30.95 -22.76
C HIS A 84 -0.10 -30.79 -23.96
N VAL A 85 1.17 -31.13 -23.85
CA VAL A 85 2.04 -31.28 -25.04
C VAL A 85 2.97 -32.48 -24.84
N GLN A 86 2.47 -33.69 -25.10
CA GLN A 86 3.28 -34.87 -25.50
C GLN A 86 2.35 -36.07 -25.75
N LYS A 87 1.79 -36.09 -26.96
CA LYS A 87 1.21 -37.18 -27.74
C LYS A 87 0.79 -36.42 -29.01
N ASP A 88 1.64 -36.35 -30.02
CA ASP A 88 1.81 -37.48 -30.92
C ASP A 88 3.28 -37.65 -31.36
N SER A 89 3.76 -38.89 -31.22
CA SER A 89 4.95 -39.41 -31.89
C SER A 89 4.50 -40.34 -33.02
N GLN A 90 5.38 -40.43 -34.02
CA GLN A 90 5.47 -41.47 -35.06
C GLN A 90 4.60 -41.27 -36.31
#